data_AF-A0A957L007-F1
#
_entry.id   AF-A0A957L007-F1
#
_cell.length_a   1.000
_cell.length_b   1.000
_cell.length_c   1.000
_cell.angle_alpha   90.00
_cell.angle_beta   90.00
_cell.angle_gamma   90.00
#
_symmetry.space_group_name_H-M   'P 1'
#
loop_
_entity.id
_entity.type
_entity.pdbx_description
1 polymer ?
#
loop_
_entity_poly.entity_id
_entity_poly.type
_entity_poly.pdbx_seq_one_letter_code
_entity_poly.pdbx_strand_id
1 'polypeptide(L)'
;TPDNIATAFTKAELTDILLYHVIPMEVNSDVALTLLGDVTMGNGERAGLKYFDGNIYVNDDSKVIIADVDASNGVIHAVDTVILGPWPRGE
;
A
#
# COMPACT_ATOMS: atom_id res chain seq x y z
N THR A 1 -22.77 -2.19 13.25
CA THR A 1 -22.08 -1.11 12.51
C THR A 1 -20.98 -1.76 11.71
N PRO A 2 -20.66 -1.34 10.48
CA PRO A 2 -19.49 -1.91 9.82
C PRO A 2 -18.31 -1.74 10.78
N ASP A 3 -17.64 -2.84 11.11
CA ASP A 3 -16.65 -2.90 12.18
C ASP A 3 -15.57 -1.86 11.91
N ASN A 4 -15.47 -0.85 12.79
CA ASN A 4 -14.45 0.18 12.66
C ASN A 4 -13.09 -0.47 12.94
N ILE A 5 -12.25 -0.58 11.91
CA ILE A 5 -10.92 -1.17 12.02
C ILE A 5 -10.10 -0.50 13.14
N ALA A 6 -10.29 0.79 13.39
CA ALA A 6 -9.56 1.54 14.41
C ALA A 6 -9.86 1.08 15.84
N THR A 7 -11.00 0.42 16.07
CA THR A 7 -11.33 -0.18 17.38
C THR A 7 -10.84 -1.62 17.51
N ALA A 8 -10.47 -2.27 16.41
CA ALA A 8 -9.95 -3.64 16.40
C ALA A 8 -8.45 -3.71 16.69
N PHE A 9 -7.73 -2.59 16.55
CA PHE A 9 -6.28 -2.52 16.69
C PHE A 9 -5.86 -1.56 17.80
N THR A 10 -4.76 -1.91 18.48
CA THR A 10 -4.05 -1.00 19.36
C THR A 10 -3.42 0.14 18.57
N LYS A 11 -3.03 1.22 19.27
CA LYS A 11 -2.27 2.32 18.65
C LYS A 11 -0.98 1.83 17.97
N ALA A 12 -0.30 0.85 18.56
CA ALA A 12 0.94 0.32 18.01
C ALA A 12 0.68 -0.40 16.69
N GLU A 13 -0.34 -1.26 16.64
CA GLU A 13 -0.76 -1.97 15.42
C GLU A 13 -1.23 -0.99 14.35
N LEU A 14 -2.02 0.05 14.70
CA LEU A 14 -2.41 1.07 13.72
C LEU A 14 -1.22 1.85 13.17
N THR A 15 -0.20 2.12 14.00
CA THR A 15 1.01 2.79 13.53
C THR A 15 1.74 1.91 12.52
N ASP A 16 1.89 0.63 12.82
CA ASP A 16 2.52 -0.34 11.92
C ASP A 16 1.75 -0.48 10.59
N ILE A 17 0.41 -0.65 10.67
CA ILE A 17 -0.47 -0.71 9.49
C ILE A 17 -0.33 0.54 8.63
N LEU A 18 -0.36 1.73 9.22
CA LEU A 18 -0.27 2.98 8.43
C LEU A 18 1.12 3.15 7.81
N LEU A 19 2.19 2.73 8.49
CA LEU A 19 3.53 2.72 7.92
C LEU A 19 3.67 1.70 6.78
N TYR A 20 2.90 0.62 6.80
CA TYR A 20 2.79 -0.35 5.70
C TYR A 20 2.08 0.20 4.45
N HIS A 21 1.49 1.40 4.50
CA HIS A 21 0.92 2.10 3.34
C HIS A 21 1.87 3.13 2.72
N VAL A 22 3.11 3.24 3.23
CA VAL A 22 4.08 4.25 2.79
C VAL A 22 5.27 3.55 2.14
N ILE A 23 5.67 3.96 0.95
CA ILE A 23 7.00 3.65 0.39
C ILE A 23 7.94 4.78 0.81
N PRO A 24 9.12 4.52 1.39
CA PRO A 24 10.03 5.56 1.90
C PRO A 24 10.81 6.31 0.80
N MET A 25 10.20 6.47 -0.36
CA MET A 25 10.70 7.26 -1.50
C MET A 25 9.51 7.68 -2.37
N GLU A 26 9.72 8.70 -3.20
CA GLU A 26 8.70 9.15 -4.15
C GLU A 26 8.53 8.12 -5.29
N VAL A 27 7.29 7.66 -5.48
CA VAL A 27 6.92 6.67 -6.50
C VAL A 27 5.62 7.13 -7.15
N ASN A 28 5.71 7.65 -8.36
CA ASN A 28 4.54 7.86 -9.24
C ASN A 28 4.23 6.57 -10.01
N SER A 29 3.17 6.56 -10.82
CA SER A 29 2.75 5.37 -11.59
C SER A 29 3.84 4.84 -12.52
N ASP A 30 4.53 5.73 -13.23
CA ASP A 30 5.61 5.34 -14.15
C ASP A 30 6.75 4.63 -13.42
N VAL A 31 7.17 5.16 -12.27
CA VAL A 31 8.19 4.53 -11.43
C VAL A 31 7.67 3.23 -10.84
N ALA A 32 6.42 3.17 -10.38
CA ALA A 32 5.81 1.94 -9.83
C ALA A 32 5.84 0.79 -10.84
N LEU A 33 5.62 1.06 -12.13
CA LEU A 33 5.70 0.06 -13.20
C LEU A 33 7.13 -0.51 -13.40
N THR A 34 8.16 0.19 -12.93
CA THR A 34 9.54 -0.32 -12.92
C THR A 34 9.88 -1.13 -11.67
N LEU A 35 9.04 -1.06 -10.63
CA LEU A 35 9.24 -1.66 -9.31
C LEU A 35 8.32 -2.87 -9.06
N LEU A 36 7.72 -3.45 -10.12
CA LEU A 36 6.87 -4.63 -9.98
C LEU A 36 7.60 -5.78 -9.26
N GLY A 37 6.87 -6.50 -8.42
CA GLY A 37 7.42 -7.45 -7.46
C GLY A 37 7.44 -6.87 -6.05
N ASP A 38 8.38 -7.32 -5.23
CA ASP A 38 8.38 -7.00 -3.80
C ASP A 38 9.10 -5.67 -3.53
N VAL A 39 8.43 -4.76 -2.80
CA VAL A 39 8.95 -3.46 -2.35
C VAL A 39 8.98 -3.37 -0.83
N THR A 40 9.94 -2.65 -0.28
CA THR A 40 10.02 -2.39 1.18
C THR A 40 9.16 -1.19 1.55
N MET A 41 8.28 -1.37 2.54
CA MET A 41 7.37 -0.35 3.05
C MET A 41 7.99 0.41 4.23
N GLY A 42 7.31 1.46 4.70
CA GLY A 42 7.76 2.36 5.75
C GLY A 42 7.88 1.71 7.13
N ASN A 43 7.20 0.59 7.37
CA ASN A 43 7.39 -0.22 8.58
C ASN A 43 8.54 -1.24 8.45
N GLY A 44 9.18 -1.34 7.28
CA GLY A 44 10.27 -2.28 7.00
C GLY A 44 9.82 -3.63 6.42
N GLU A 45 8.52 -3.93 6.44
CA GLU A 45 7.96 -5.14 5.83
C GLU A 45 7.89 -5.01 4.30
N ARG A 46 7.67 -6.14 3.62
CA ARG A 46 7.56 -6.18 2.16
C ARG A 46 6.10 -6.11 1.73
N ALA A 47 5.81 -5.44 0.62
CA ALA A 47 4.54 -5.49 -0.09
C ALA A 47 4.78 -5.89 -1.56
N GLY A 48 3.80 -6.50 -2.21
CA GLY A 48 3.89 -6.92 -3.60
C GLY A 48 3.20 -5.92 -4.52
N LEU A 49 3.92 -5.34 -5.47
CA LEU A 49 3.36 -4.55 -6.56
C LEU A 49 3.14 -5.42 -7.80
N LYS A 50 1.93 -5.35 -8.35
CA LYS A 50 1.53 -6.08 -9.56
C LYS A 50 0.85 -5.14 -10.54
N TYR A 51 1.15 -5.29 -11.82
CA TYR A 51 0.38 -4.66 -12.88
C TYR A 51 -0.49 -5.71 -13.57
N PHE A 52 -1.80 -5.52 -13.53
CA PHE A 52 -2.77 -6.44 -14.10
C PHE A 52 -3.99 -5.68 -14.63
N ASP A 53 -4.46 -6.06 -15.82
CA ASP A 53 -5.64 -5.48 -16.46
C ASP A 53 -5.63 -3.93 -16.49
N GLY A 54 -4.49 -3.34 -16.83
CA GLY A 54 -4.33 -1.88 -16.92
C GLY A 54 -4.24 -1.14 -15.58
N ASN A 55 -4.12 -1.85 -14.45
CA ASN A 55 -4.12 -1.25 -13.12
C ASN A 55 -2.96 -1.77 -12.25
N ILE A 56 -2.51 -0.92 -11.32
CA ILE A 56 -1.56 -1.30 -10.28
C ILE A 56 -2.33 -1.87 -9.09
N TYR A 57 -1.82 -2.98 -8.55
CA TYR A 57 -2.31 -3.65 -7.37
C TYR A 57 -1.19 -3.75 -6.34
N VAL A 58 -1.55 -3.59 -5.07
CA VAL A 58 -0.72 -3.91 -3.91
C VAL A 58 -1.27 -5.18 -3.26
N ASN A 59 -0.40 -6.14 -2.97
CA ASN A 59 -0.74 -7.41 -2.30
C ASN A 59 -1.90 -8.19 -2.94
N ASP A 60 -1.97 -8.12 -4.27
CA ASP A 60 -2.98 -8.72 -5.15
C ASP A 60 -4.42 -8.17 -5.08
N ASP A 61 -4.88 -7.65 -3.94
CA ASP A 61 -6.29 -7.28 -3.72
C ASP A 61 -6.55 -5.78 -3.54
N SER A 62 -5.52 -4.99 -3.24
CA SER A 62 -5.65 -3.53 -3.11
C SER A 62 -5.36 -2.85 -4.44
N LYS A 63 -6.42 -2.45 -5.16
CA LYS A 63 -6.29 -1.78 -6.46
C LYS A 63 -6.07 -0.28 -6.26
N VAL A 64 -5.12 0.29 -7.02
CA VAL A 64 -5.00 1.75 -7.15
C VAL A 64 -6.14 2.27 -8.03
N ILE A 65 -6.98 3.15 -7.47
CA ILE A 65 -8.17 3.73 -8.11
C ILE A 65 -8.00 5.20 -8.50
N ILE A 66 -7.08 5.91 -7.83
CA ILE A 66 -6.64 7.26 -8.20
C ILE A 66 -5.13 7.27 -8.03
N ALA A 67 -4.41 7.55 -9.10
CA ALA A 67 -2.96 7.59 -9.07
C ALA A 67 -2.44 9.02 -9.24
N ASP A 68 -1.19 9.24 -8.87
CA ASP A 68 -0.42 10.45 -9.17
C ASP A 68 -1.05 11.75 -8.63
N VAL A 69 -1.55 11.70 -7.39
CA VAL A 69 -1.98 12.92 -6.69
C VAL A 69 -0.75 13.56 -6.04
N ASP A 70 -0.28 14.64 -6.66
CA ASP A 70 0.85 15.41 -6.15
C ASP A 70 0.56 16.01 -4.77
N ALA A 71 1.50 15.81 -3.85
CA ALA A 71 1.55 16.46 -2.55
C ALA A 71 2.89 17.19 -2.39
N SER A 72 2.97 18.13 -1.44
CA SER A 72 4.20 18.90 -1.21
C SER A 72 5.41 18.06 -0.76
N ASN A 73 5.17 16.81 -0.37
CA ASN A 73 6.15 15.91 0.23
C ASN A 73 6.18 14.51 -0.43
N GLY A 74 5.62 14.37 -1.64
CA GLY A 74 5.61 13.12 -2.39
C GLY A 74 4.33 12.94 -3.22
N VAL A 75 3.97 11.69 -3.48
CA VAL A 75 2.82 11.32 -4.31
C VAL A 75 1.86 10.45 -3.52
N ILE A 76 0.56 10.69 -3.68
CA ILE A 76 -0.52 9.88 -3.11
C ILE A 76 -1.15 9.03 -4.21
N HIS A 77 -1.33 7.74 -3.91
CA HIS A 77 -2.16 6.81 -4.67
C HIS A 77 -3.32 6.36 -3.78
N ALA A 78 -4.56 6.59 -4.21
CA ALA A 78 -5.74 6.09 -3.51
C ALA A 78 -6.01 4.65 -3.90
N VAL A 79 -6.34 3.82 -2.92
CA VAL A 79 -6.67 2.40 -3.09
C VAL A 79 -8.09 2.09 -2.64
N ASP A 80 -8.68 1.03 -3.19
CA ASP A 80 -10.06 0.61 -2.84
C ASP A 80 -10.16 -0.29 -1.60
N THR A 81 -9.03 -0.84 -1.15
CA THR A 81 -8.96 -1.80 -0.05
C THR A 81 -7.84 -1.43 0.90
N VAL A 82 -8.06 -1.55 2.20
CA VAL A 82 -7.00 -1.34 3.21
C VAL A 82 -5.94 -2.42 3.04
N ILE A 83 -4.67 -2.01 2.96
CA ILE A 83 -3.54 -2.92 2.78
C ILE A 83 -3.16 -3.49 4.14
N LEU A 84 -3.63 -4.69 4.42
CA LEU A 84 -3.20 -5.44 5.60
C LEU A 84 -2.00 -6.31 5.25
N GLY A 85 -0.92 -6.21 6.03
CA GLY A 85 0.25 -7.07 5.93
C GLY A 85 0.09 -8.40 6.71
N PRO A 86 1.11 -9.26 6.68
CA PRO A 86 2.33 -9.14 5.87
C PRO A 86 2.15 -9.71 4.44
N TRP A 87 3.09 -9.39 3.56
CA TRP A 87 3.24 -9.98 2.22
C TRP A 87 4.62 -10.66 2.06
N PRO A 88 4.72 -11.80 1.35
CA PRO A 88 3.61 -12.59 0.81
C PRO A 88 2.71 -13.11 1.93
N ARG A 89 1.42 -13.28 1.63
CA ARG A 89 0.52 -13.93 2.59
C ARG A 89 1.09 -15.32 2.85
N GLY A 90 1.39 -15.62 4.12
CA GLY A 90 1.79 -16.98 4.50
C GLY A 90 0.72 -17.98 4.02
N GLU A 91 1.17 -19.15 3.57
CA GLU A 91 0.28 -20.29 3.32
C GLU A 91 -0.52 -20.66 4.58
#